data_AF-A0A9E2H7F6-F1
#
_entry.id   AF-A0A9E2H7F6-F1
#
_cell.length_a   1.000
_cell.length_b   1.000
_cell.length_c   1.000
_cell.angle_alpha   90.00
_cell.angle_beta   90.00
_cell.angle_gamma   90.00
#
_symmetry.space_group_name_H-M   'P 1'
#
loop_
_entity.id
_entity.type
_entity.pdbx_description
1 polymer ?
#
loop_
_entity_poly.entity_id
_entity_poly.type
_entity_poly.pdbx_seq_one_letter_code
_entity_poly.pdbx_strand_id
1 'polypeptide(L)'
;MPPQPMMMPVPEFSAQTLIAGVSAVMQAIQTWLAYRSVRQSSQKFDAAEIEARRSEEVAREADIVQNLVPPDILESLTKRAKKCWTKYKKILDSEGEYLPDDVDEATKAVKSCICRELKRIRELNVFLPDGILRKWWNEYCTQI
;
A
#
# COMPACT_ATOMS: atom_id res chain seq x y z
N MET A 1 -10.87 13.76 -33.91
CA MET A 1 -10.37 12.87 -32.85
C MET A 1 -10.15 13.72 -31.61
N PRO A 2 -10.78 13.42 -30.47
CA PRO A 2 -10.47 14.13 -29.22
C PRO A 2 -9.03 13.80 -28.80
N PRO A 3 -8.27 14.77 -28.27
CA PRO A 3 -6.92 14.52 -27.76
C PRO A 3 -6.99 13.53 -26.59
N GLN A 4 -6.16 12.49 -26.63
CA GLN A 4 -6.01 11.59 -25.48
C GLN A 4 -5.41 12.39 -24.31
N PRO A 5 -5.96 12.27 -23.09
CA PRO A 5 -5.39 12.94 -21.93
C PRO A 5 -3.97 12.41 -21.69
N MET A 6 -2.98 13.30 -21.80
CA MET A 6 -1.60 13.00 -21.44
C MET A 6 -1.54 12.77 -19.93
N MET A 7 -1.46 11.50 -19.52
CA MET A 7 -1.15 11.14 -18.14
C MET A 7 0.25 11.66 -17.82
N MET A 8 0.35 12.72 -17.03
CA MET A 8 1.63 13.15 -16.48
C MET A 8 2.22 12.02 -15.62
N PRO A 9 3.54 11.80 -15.67
CA PRO A 9 4.17 10.82 -14.80
C PRO A 9 3.96 11.23 -13.33
N VAL A 10 3.24 10.38 -12.59
CA VAL A 10 3.07 10.56 -11.14
C VAL A 10 4.45 10.50 -10.49
N PRO A 11 4.82 11.45 -9.61
CA PRO A 11 6.08 11.40 -8.89
C PRO A 11 6.24 10.05 -8.18
N GLU A 12 7.44 9.46 -8.26
CA GLU A 12 7.74 8.13 -7.71
C GLU A 12 7.43 8.02 -6.20
N PHE A 13 7.40 9.15 -5.49
CA PHE A 13 7.16 9.26 -4.06
C PHE A 13 5.99 10.21 -3.74
N SER A 14 4.85 9.98 -4.40
CA SER A 14 3.60 10.71 -4.13
C SER A 14 2.72 10.03 -3.06
N ALA A 15 1.77 10.79 -2.50
CA ALA A 15 0.71 10.21 -1.65
C ALA A 15 -0.09 9.13 -2.40
N GLN A 16 -0.29 9.30 -3.71
CA GLN A 16 -0.97 8.32 -4.55
C GLN A 16 -0.20 6.99 -4.57
N THR A 17 1.13 7.04 -4.69
CA THR A 17 1.99 5.85 -4.63
C THR A 17 1.89 5.16 -3.28
N LEU A 18 1.85 5.93 -2.18
CA LEU A 18 1.66 5.38 -0.84
C LEU A 18 0.32 4.64 -0.72
N ILE A 19 -0.80 5.28 -1.09
CA ILE A 19 -2.14 4.69 -0.99
C ILE A 19 -2.26 3.44 -1.87
N ALA A 20 -1.73 3.49 -3.09
CA ALA A 20 -1.71 2.35 -4.00
C ALA A 20 -0.89 1.18 -3.43
N GLY A 21 0.32 1.45 -2.91
CA GLY A 21 1.17 0.42 -2.29
C GLY A 21 0.54 -0.21 -1.06
N VAL A 22 -0.08 0.59 -0.18
CA VAL A 22 -0.82 0.08 0.99
C VAL A 22 -1.97 -0.82 0.55
N SER A 23 -2.74 -0.39 -0.45
CA SER A 23 -3.87 -1.17 -0.97
C SER A 23 -3.42 -2.50 -1.57
N ALA A 24 -2.33 -2.48 -2.34
CA ALA A 24 -1.71 -3.67 -2.91
C ALA A 24 -1.28 -4.68 -1.84
N VAL A 25 -0.60 -4.20 -0.78
CA VAL A 25 -0.21 -5.06 0.35
C VAL A 25 -1.43 -5.68 1.01
N MET A 26 -2.44 -4.88 1.35
CA MET A 26 -3.58 -5.38 2.11
C MET A 26 -4.39 -6.41 1.31
N GLN A 27 -4.56 -6.20 0.00
CA GLN A 27 -5.19 -7.18 -0.90
C GLN A 27 -4.38 -8.47 -1.02
N ALA A 28 -3.05 -8.36 -1.09
CA ALA A 28 -2.17 -9.53 -1.11
C ALA A 28 -2.22 -10.31 0.22
N ILE A 29 -2.25 -9.62 1.36
CA ILE A 29 -2.42 -10.25 2.69
C ILE A 29 -3.75 -10.98 2.77
N GLN A 30 -4.87 -10.33 2.41
CA GLN A 30 -6.19 -10.95 2.39
C GLN A 30 -6.21 -12.22 1.55
N THR A 31 -5.61 -12.16 0.36
CA THR A 31 -5.52 -13.28 -0.57
C THR A 31 -4.69 -14.43 0.00
N TRP A 32 -3.55 -14.12 0.63
CA TRP A 32 -2.72 -15.13 1.29
C TRP A 32 -3.47 -15.83 2.42
N LEU A 33 -4.16 -15.07 3.27
CA LEU A 33 -4.92 -15.61 4.40
C LEU A 33 -6.10 -16.48 3.92
N ALA A 34 -6.74 -16.13 2.81
CA ALA A 34 -7.89 -16.86 2.29
C ALA A 34 -7.50 -18.12 1.50
N TYR A 35 -6.47 -18.04 0.65
CA TYR A 35 -6.19 -19.08 -0.34
C TYR A 35 -4.85 -19.79 -0.14
N ARG A 36 -3.98 -19.28 0.74
CA ARG A 36 -2.63 -19.80 0.97
C ARG A 36 -1.84 -19.99 -0.34
N SER A 37 -2.07 -19.09 -1.29
CA SER A 37 -1.48 -19.15 -2.63
C SER A 37 -0.62 -17.90 -2.87
N VAL A 38 0.69 -18.12 -2.96
CA VAL A 38 1.68 -17.09 -3.25
C VAL A 38 1.40 -16.42 -4.60
N ARG A 39 1.16 -17.23 -5.64
CA ARG A 39 0.82 -16.75 -6.99
C ARG A 39 -0.43 -15.87 -7.00
N GLN A 40 -1.53 -16.30 -6.38
CA GLN A 40 -2.75 -15.49 -6.33
C GLN A 40 -2.52 -14.20 -5.55
N SER A 41 -1.76 -14.25 -4.45
CA SER A 41 -1.45 -13.08 -3.63
C SER A 41 -0.60 -12.06 -4.39
N SER A 42 0.38 -12.51 -5.18
CA SER A 42 1.17 -11.66 -6.07
C SER A 42 0.30 -11.00 -7.15
N GLN A 43 -0.56 -11.77 -7.81
CA GLN A 43 -1.49 -11.23 -8.83
C GLN A 43 -2.45 -10.20 -8.24
N LYS A 44 -2.94 -10.42 -7.01
CA LYS A 44 -3.82 -9.48 -6.31
C LYS A 44 -3.09 -8.24 -5.83
N PHE A 45 -1.81 -8.35 -5.48
CA PHE A 45 -0.95 -7.20 -5.25
C PHE A 45 -0.90 -6.30 -6.50
N ASP A 46 -0.50 -6.87 -7.64
CA ASP A 46 -0.28 -6.09 -8.87
C ASP A 46 -1.59 -5.48 -9.38
N ALA A 47 -2.68 -6.25 -9.36
CA ALA A 47 -4.01 -5.77 -9.76
C ALA A 47 -4.46 -4.59 -8.89
N ALA A 48 -4.34 -4.71 -7.56
CA ALA A 48 -4.74 -3.66 -6.64
C ALA A 48 -3.85 -2.42 -6.72
N GLU A 49 -2.55 -2.57 -6.97
CA GLU A 49 -1.67 -1.42 -7.20
C GLU A 49 -2.07 -0.65 -8.47
N ILE A 50 -2.31 -1.36 -9.57
CA ILE A 50 -2.70 -0.76 -10.85
C ILE A 50 -4.08 -0.09 -10.74
N GLU A 51 -5.04 -0.76 -10.12
CA GLU A 51 -6.39 -0.24 -9.90
C GLU A 51 -6.35 1.02 -9.04
N ALA A 52 -5.63 0.99 -7.92
CA ALA A 52 -5.51 2.15 -7.04
C ALA A 52 -4.85 3.34 -7.74
N ARG A 53 -3.81 3.13 -8.57
CA ARG A 53 -3.19 4.19 -9.37
C ARG A 53 -4.14 4.84 -10.39
N ARG A 54 -5.20 4.15 -10.80
CA ARG A 54 -6.20 4.65 -11.76
C ARG A 54 -7.49 5.15 -11.08
N SER A 55 -7.63 4.94 -9.78
CA SER A 55 -8.84 5.29 -9.05
C SER A 55 -8.91 6.79 -8.76
N GLU A 56 -10.03 7.42 -9.14
CA GLU A 56 -10.31 8.81 -8.78
C GLU A 56 -10.47 9.00 -7.26
N GLU A 57 -10.94 7.96 -6.55
CA GLU A 57 -11.04 7.99 -5.09
C GLU A 57 -9.64 8.10 -4.47
N VAL A 58 -8.70 7.29 -4.96
CA VAL A 58 -7.29 7.34 -4.54
C VAL A 58 -6.65 8.67 -4.88
N ALA A 59 -6.95 9.24 -6.06
CA ALA A 59 -6.44 10.56 -6.43
C ALA A 59 -6.94 11.66 -5.48
N ARG A 60 -8.24 11.67 -5.15
CA ARG A 60 -8.81 12.63 -4.18
C ARG A 60 -8.23 12.47 -2.79
N GLU A 61 -8.08 11.24 -2.31
CA GLU A 61 -7.44 10.99 -1.01
C GLU A 61 -5.96 11.39 -1.02
N ALA A 62 -5.25 11.15 -2.13
CA ALA A 62 -3.86 11.56 -2.29
C ALA A 62 -3.69 13.08 -2.18
N ASP A 63 -4.58 13.86 -2.81
CA ASP A 63 -4.58 15.32 -2.69
C ASP A 63 -4.78 15.77 -1.24
N ILE A 64 -5.67 15.12 -0.49
CA ILE A 64 -5.88 15.42 0.93
C ILE A 64 -4.61 15.10 1.74
N VAL A 65 -4.05 13.90 1.56
CA VAL A 65 -2.84 13.48 2.28
C VAL A 65 -1.65 14.39 1.96
N GLN A 66 -1.49 14.80 0.70
CA GLN A 66 -0.45 15.73 0.26
C GLN A 66 -0.57 17.11 0.91
N ASN A 67 -1.80 17.59 1.14
CA ASN A 67 -2.03 18.88 1.80
C ASN A 67 -1.86 18.82 3.32
N LEU A 68 -1.97 17.62 3.90
CA LEU A 68 -1.86 17.37 5.34
C LEU A 68 -0.43 17.05 5.78
N VAL A 69 0.37 16.41 4.93
CA VAL A 69 1.70 15.94 5.25
C VAL A 69 2.74 16.74 4.46
N PRO A 70 3.72 17.39 5.13
CA PRO A 70 4.81 18.06 4.43
C PRO A 70 5.49 17.17 3.37
N PRO A 71 5.84 17.69 2.18
CA PRO A 71 6.32 16.87 1.07
C PRO A 71 7.53 15.99 1.39
N ASP A 72 8.48 16.49 2.18
CA ASP A 72 9.69 15.79 2.63
C ASP A 72 9.36 14.62 3.57
N ILE A 73 8.39 14.82 4.47
CA ILE A 73 7.89 13.77 5.36
C ILE A 73 7.13 12.73 4.56
N LEU A 74 6.29 13.15 3.60
CA LEU A 74 5.53 12.26 2.72
C LEU A 74 6.45 11.40 1.85
N GLU A 75 7.50 11.98 1.29
CA GLU A 75 8.52 11.24 0.54
C GLU A 75 9.18 10.18 1.43
N SER A 76 9.60 10.56 2.64
CA SER A 76 10.21 9.66 3.61
C SER A 76 9.29 8.51 4.00
N LEU A 77 8.01 8.80 4.28
CA LEU A 77 6.97 7.81 4.56
C LEU A 77 6.78 6.85 3.39
N THR A 78 6.60 7.38 2.18
CA THR A 78 6.41 6.59 0.97
C THR A 78 7.61 5.68 0.70
N LYS A 79 8.83 6.18 0.87
CA LYS A 79 10.06 5.40 0.70
C LYS A 79 10.19 4.28 1.72
N ARG A 80 9.85 4.52 2.99
CA ARG A 80 9.87 3.48 4.03
C ARG A 80 8.80 2.43 3.78
N ALA A 81 7.58 2.85 3.46
CA ALA A 81 6.49 1.95 3.12
C ALA A 81 6.83 1.11 1.87
N LYS A 82 7.46 1.72 0.85
CA LYS A 82 7.98 1.03 -0.34
C LYS A 82 8.96 -0.08 -0.02
N LYS A 83 9.85 0.13 0.93
CA LYS A 83 10.76 -0.92 1.40
C LYS A 83 10.00 -2.08 2.04
N CYS A 84 8.93 -1.80 2.82
CA CYS A 84 8.09 -2.83 3.42
C CYS A 84 7.53 -3.78 2.35
N TRP A 85 6.81 -3.22 1.36
CA TRP A 85 6.11 -4.04 0.39
C TRP A 85 7.00 -4.59 -0.72
N THR A 86 8.11 -3.93 -1.06
CA THR A 86 9.05 -4.47 -2.05
C THR A 86 9.66 -5.80 -1.57
N LYS A 87 10.01 -5.91 -0.29
CA LYS A 87 10.52 -7.18 0.27
C LYS A 87 9.44 -8.26 0.24
N TYR A 88 8.22 -7.90 0.64
CA TYR A 88 7.10 -8.85 0.64
C TYR A 88 6.74 -9.32 -0.77
N LYS A 89 6.66 -8.39 -1.74
CA LYS A 89 6.36 -8.71 -3.14
C LYS A 89 7.40 -9.64 -3.75
N LYS A 90 8.69 -9.45 -3.44
CA LYS A 90 9.74 -10.41 -3.85
C LYS A 90 9.48 -11.83 -3.37
N ILE A 91 9.07 -11.99 -2.11
CA ILE A 91 8.69 -13.30 -1.56
C ILE A 91 7.47 -13.86 -2.31
N LEU A 92 6.49 -12.99 -2.63
CA LEU A 92 5.31 -13.40 -3.38
C LEU A 92 5.59 -13.75 -4.86
N ASP A 93 6.65 -13.21 -5.45
CA ASP A 93 7.04 -13.46 -6.84
C ASP A 93 7.94 -14.69 -6.98
N SER A 94 8.51 -15.15 -5.88
CA SER A 94 9.36 -16.35 -5.78
C SER A 94 8.53 -17.61 -5.52
N GLU A 95 7.64 -17.95 -6.46
CA GLU A 95 6.78 -19.13 -6.34
C GLU A 95 7.63 -20.42 -6.21
N GLY A 96 7.40 -21.16 -5.12
CA GLY A 96 8.11 -22.42 -4.83
C GLY A 96 9.43 -22.28 -4.07
N GLU A 97 9.93 -21.07 -3.83
CA GLU A 97 11.18 -20.86 -3.06
C GLU A 97 10.96 -20.77 -1.54
N TYR A 98 9.77 -20.35 -1.12
CA TYR A 98 9.43 -20.11 0.29
C TYR A 98 8.36 -21.08 0.79
N LEU A 99 8.51 -21.55 2.02
CA LEU A 99 7.49 -22.36 2.68
C LEU A 99 6.33 -21.46 3.16
N PRO A 100 5.13 -22.02 3.39
CA PRO A 100 3.99 -21.24 3.89
C PRO A 100 4.29 -20.46 5.17
N ASP A 101 5.11 -21.01 6.07
CA ASP A 101 5.47 -20.36 7.32
C ASP A 101 6.38 -19.13 7.08
N ASP A 102 7.29 -19.20 6.11
CA ASP A 102 8.11 -18.04 5.70
C ASP A 102 7.23 -16.91 5.16
N VAL A 103 6.20 -17.26 4.39
CA VAL A 103 5.24 -16.29 3.86
C VAL A 103 4.38 -15.70 4.99
N ASP A 104 3.98 -16.49 5.98
CA ASP A 104 3.28 -16.00 7.17
C ASP A 104 4.09 -15.00 7.97
N GLU A 105 5.38 -15.28 8.19
CA GLU A 105 6.29 -14.34 8.84
C GLU A 105 6.43 -13.05 8.02
N ALA A 106 6.57 -13.17 6.70
CA ALA A 106 6.65 -12.04 5.80
C ALA A 106 5.35 -11.21 5.81
N THR A 107 4.18 -11.85 5.84
CA THR A 107 2.86 -11.22 5.97
C THR A 107 2.75 -10.44 7.28
N LYS A 108 3.15 -11.03 8.41
CA LYS A 108 3.17 -10.34 9.72
C LYS A 108 4.12 -9.14 9.70
N ALA A 109 5.32 -9.32 9.13
CA ALA A 109 6.33 -8.28 9.05
C ALA A 109 5.87 -7.10 8.18
N VAL A 110 5.32 -7.34 6.98
CA VAL A 110 4.85 -6.28 6.10
C VAL A 110 3.64 -5.56 6.69
N LYS A 111 2.70 -6.29 7.32
CA LYS A 111 1.56 -5.70 8.03
C LYS A 111 2.04 -4.73 9.12
N SER A 112 2.93 -5.18 10.00
CA SER A 112 3.51 -4.35 11.06
C SER A 112 4.23 -3.12 10.50
N CYS A 113 5.01 -3.31 9.42
CA CYS A 113 5.74 -2.24 8.76
C CYS A 113 4.80 -1.16 8.20
N ILE A 114 3.75 -1.55 7.48
CA ILE A 114 2.75 -0.63 6.91
C ILE A 114 1.96 0.09 8.00
N CYS A 115 1.48 -0.64 9.00
CA CYS A 115 0.74 -0.02 10.11
C CYS A 115 1.59 1.00 10.87
N ARG A 116 2.90 0.78 11.01
CA ARG A 116 3.80 1.79 11.60
C ARG A 116 3.86 3.09 10.79
N GLU A 117 3.89 3.00 9.47
CA GLU A 117 3.90 4.19 8.62
C GLU A 117 2.54 4.89 8.62
N LEU A 118 1.43 4.15 8.62
CA LEU A 118 0.08 4.73 8.78
C LEU A 118 -0.09 5.41 10.14
N LYS A 119 0.45 4.81 11.21
CA LYS A 119 0.44 5.39 12.56
C LYS A 119 1.14 6.75 12.57
N ARG A 120 2.28 6.88 11.87
CA ARG A 120 2.99 8.17 11.76
C ARG A 120 2.16 9.24 11.04
N ILE A 121 1.46 8.88 9.96
CA ILE A 121 0.56 9.83 9.27
C ILE A 121 -0.58 10.26 10.20
N ARG A 122 -1.12 9.33 10.98
CA ARG A 122 -2.14 9.60 11.99
C ARG A 122 -1.62 10.54 13.08
N GLU A 123 -0.42 10.30 13.60
CA GLU A 123 0.20 11.12 14.65
C GLU A 123 0.46 12.56 14.18
N LEU A 124 0.75 12.77 12.90
CA LEU A 124 0.92 14.11 12.32
C LEU A 124 -0.41 14.89 12.20
N ASN A 125 -1.54 14.19 12.02
CA ASN A 125 -2.83 14.80 11.69
C ASN A 125 -3.93 14.54 12.73
N VAL A 126 -3.59 13.95 13.88
CA VAL A 126 -4.50 13.40 14.91
C VAL A 126 -5.35 12.20 14.42
N PHE A 127 -5.74 12.19 13.14
CA PHE A 127 -6.49 11.12 12.47
C PHE A 127 -5.95 10.87 11.05
N LEU A 128 -6.20 9.68 10.50
CA LEU A 128 -6.04 9.43 9.06
C LEU A 128 -7.25 10.03 8.33
N PRO A 129 -7.09 10.71 7.18
CA PRO A 129 -8.23 11.23 6.42
C PRO A 129 -9.21 10.11 6.04
N ASP A 130 -10.48 10.47 5.83
CA ASP A 130 -11.47 9.52 5.32
C ASP A 130 -11.04 9.00 3.94
N GLY A 131 -11.20 7.69 3.74
CA GLY A 131 -10.76 7.01 2.53
C GLY A 131 -10.16 5.64 2.79
N ILE A 132 -9.34 5.20 1.85
CA ILE A 132 -8.75 3.88 1.77
C ILE A 132 -7.73 3.65 2.89
N LEU A 133 -6.91 4.65 3.24
CA LEU A 133 -5.95 4.52 4.33
C LEU A 133 -6.63 4.31 5.68
N ARG A 134 -7.70 5.07 5.97
CA ARG A 134 -8.50 4.90 7.19
C ARG A 134 -9.21 3.55 7.20
N LYS A 135 -9.76 3.10 6.07
CA LYS A 135 -10.34 1.76 5.94
C LYS A 135 -9.32 0.67 6.33
N TRP A 136 -8.14 0.68 5.71
CA TRP A 136 -7.11 -0.31 5.99
C TRP A 136 -6.56 -0.24 7.40
N TRP A 137 -6.43 0.97 7.95
CA TRP A 137 -6.05 1.16 9.34
C TRP A 137 -7.05 0.48 10.30
N ASN A 138 -8.35 0.72 10.10
CA ASN A 138 -9.39 0.16 10.94
C ASN A 138 -9.46 -1.36 10.86
N GLU A 139 -9.25 -1.92 9.65
CA GLU A 139 -9.31 -3.35 9.41
C GLU A 139 -8.08 -4.11 9.94
N TYR A 140 -6.88 -3.53 9.81
CA TYR A 140 -5.63 -4.27 10.06
C TYR A 140 -4.72 -3.73 11.18
N CYS A 141 -4.83 -2.45 11.54
CA CYS A 141 -3.82 -1.77 12.35
C CYS A 141 -4.26 -1.37 13.77
N THR A 142 -5.53 -1.55 14.12
CA THR A 142 -6.10 -1.14 15.43
C THR A 142 -5.59 -1.95 16.63
N GLN A 143 -4.91 -3.06 16.39
CA GLN A 143 -4.39 -3.97 17.42
C GLN A 143 -2.87 -3.85 17.64
N ILE A 144 -2.24 -2.80 17.10
CA ILE A 144 -0.78 -2.53 17.18
C ILE A 144 -0.54 -1.30 18.06
#